data_AF-A0A9N9AB35-F1
#
_entry.id   AF-A0A9N9AB35-F1
#
_cell.length_a   1.000
_cell.length_b   1.000
_cell.length_c   1.000
_cell.angle_alpha   90.00
_cell.angle_beta   90.00
_cell.angle_gamma   90.00
#
_symmetry.space_group_name_H-M   'P 1'
#
loop_
_entity.id
_entity.type
_entity.pdbx_description
1 polymer ?
#
loop_
_entity_poly.entity_id
_entity_poly.type
_entity_poly.pdbx_seq_one_letter_code
_entity_poly.pdbx_strand_id
1 'polypeptide(L)'
;MSANNAHINHTVNLNMRNTGSNNDNKTRAEDRSDHCDVMIRVGEHPNVKNFYANSRLLSSKCSYFRTALSSNWARKEDDVYIIEKPNISPRVFEIVLGYINNGVINWNALDSQDFLGIWLAAEEFMLDDLERKVQEFFKTKEDLRPKFIQILRLVYQNDSLERFRSNCVDIINTTTWVQDAAEFASLEESIFHSLLNDEEHCVYDGVMWNLLIQWACAQMPRLDTSKRDMWTTRDFETLKSRIDHFIPYIKFSLISRNDFYENVLPYKAILSMESTSNASLQYYLHHIDDDGNPKSDVLRPNVILDDSRIVNHTHVAVIARWIDTGREKENINHSDISASISIPSFDSNSNPILGETSSIETDPEQTVHDTKTKSDEKSSKYSWKPSPLKRLWPLRKHKKNSNNADPAGTKKSNNDNAQDNTHTDSNHSNKDISILPSFQVRTPSIASNQSSNSTYHFKLIYRGSRDSFDNKSYYMNCKGKGATVMVASVSRTRFIVGGYYPISTEGTYPILVFAGSLDAFIFSFGDGDNPEEESVISRVLKEHAHEAICRTLYGPGFGDNDLIIKLAGQDQPKNGICGKKFYERKIVDMSTFNFDEVEVFQVIKNDR
;
A
#
# COMPACT_ATOMS: atom_id res chain seq x y z
N MET A 1 1.82 25.33 -49.68
CA MET A 1 1.47 24.00 -50.23
C MET A 1 0.25 23.50 -49.48
N SER A 2 -0.86 23.38 -50.20
CA SER A 2 -2.14 22.88 -49.70
C SER A 2 -2.03 21.37 -49.43
N ALA A 3 -2.47 20.91 -48.27
CA ALA A 3 -2.71 19.49 -48.02
C ALA A 3 -4.03 19.34 -47.26
N ASN A 4 -5.00 18.83 -48.00
CA ASN A 4 -6.30 18.37 -47.56
C ASN A 4 -6.20 17.43 -46.35
N ASN A 5 -7.03 17.67 -45.34
CA ASN A 5 -7.57 16.61 -44.51
C ASN A 5 -9.06 16.86 -44.30
N ALA A 6 -9.85 16.23 -45.16
CA ALA A 6 -11.29 16.11 -45.01
C ALA A 6 -11.57 15.17 -43.84
N HIS A 7 -11.86 15.72 -42.66
CA HIS A 7 -12.47 14.96 -41.58
C HIS A 7 -13.98 14.87 -41.84
N ILE A 8 -14.42 13.65 -42.09
CA ILE A 8 -15.81 13.25 -42.21
C ILE A 8 -16.48 13.45 -40.83
N ASN A 9 -17.23 14.55 -40.69
CA ASN A 9 -18.14 14.77 -39.59
C ASN A 9 -19.38 13.89 -39.78
N HIS A 10 -19.38 12.68 -39.21
CA HIS A 10 -20.62 11.99 -38.89
C HIS A 10 -21.07 12.41 -37.48
N THR A 11 -21.65 13.61 -37.40
CA THR A 11 -22.39 14.06 -36.22
C THR A 11 -23.72 13.31 -36.21
N VAL A 12 -23.81 12.22 -35.46
CA VAL A 12 -25.11 11.65 -35.06
C VAL A 12 -25.69 12.58 -33.99
N ASN A 13 -26.44 13.58 -34.42
CA ASN A 13 -27.30 14.36 -33.54
C ASN A 13 -28.42 13.43 -33.04
N LEU A 14 -28.42 13.10 -31.75
CA LEU A 14 -29.55 12.45 -31.10
C LEU A 14 -30.16 13.42 -30.09
N ASN A 15 -31.43 13.75 -30.35
CA ASN A 15 -32.25 14.63 -29.54
C ASN A 15 -32.39 14.11 -28.10
N MET A 16 -31.80 14.80 -27.12
CA MET A 16 -32.18 14.67 -25.71
C MET A 16 -32.95 15.93 -25.29
N ARG A 17 -34.20 15.77 -24.86
CA ARG A 17 -34.98 16.87 -24.28
C ARG A 17 -34.64 17.01 -22.79
N ASN A 18 -34.15 18.20 -22.43
CA ASN A 18 -34.06 18.67 -21.05
C ASN A 18 -35.42 19.31 -20.68
N THR A 19 -36.31 18.59 -20.01
CA THR A 19 -37.57 19.18 -19.54
C THR A 19 -37.35 19.82 -18.16
N GLY A 20 -37.00 21.10 -18.16
CA GLY A 20 -37.12 21.98 -17.00
C GLY A 20 -38.58 22.42 -16.80
N SER A 21 -38.99 22.50 -15.53
CA SER A 21 -40.34 22.81 -15.01
C SER A 21 -41.18 23.84 -15.78
N ASN A 22 -42.43 23.50 -16.12
CA ASN A 22 -43.65 24.15 -15.61
C ASN A 22 -44.93 23.44 -16.09
N ASN A 23 -45.94 23.43 -15.23
CA ASN A 23 -47.30 22.96 -15.47
C ASN A 23 -47.89 23.51 -16.78
N ASP A 24 -48.46 22.63 -17.62
CA ASP A 24 -49.89 22.64 -17.95
C ASP A 24 -50.24 21.64 -19.08
N ASN A 25 -51.27 20.83 -18.80
CA ASN A 25 -52.26 20.21 -19.68
C ASN A 25 -51.85 19.53 -21.01
N LYS A 26 -51.94 18.19 -20.95
CA LYS A 26 -52.68 17.26 -21.83
C LYS A 26 -52.75 17.59 -23.34
N THR A 27 -52.45 16.52 -24.10
CA THR A 27 -52.75 16.24 -25.52
C THR A 27 -51.70 16.66 -26.55
N ARG A 28 -50.77 15.74 -26.85
CA ARG A 28 -50.70 15.06 -28.17
C ARG A 28 -49.55 14.06 -28.19
N ALA A 29 -49.93 12.78 -28.14
CA ALA A 29 -49.09 11.70 -28.60
C ALA A 29 -48.97 11.78 -30.14
N GLU A 30 -47.78 11.42 -30.63
CA GLU A 30 -47.38 11.06 -32.00
C GLU A 30 -46.17 11.87 -32.49
N ASP A 31 -45.00 11.50 -31.97
CA ASP A 31 -43.87 11.20 -32.85
C ASP A 31 -42.96 10.17 -32.13
N ARG A 32 -43.15 8.88 -32.44
CA ARG A 32 -42.34 7.77 -31.89
C ARG A 32 -41.07 7.64 -32.71
N SER A 33 -40.07 8.50 -32.47
CA SER A 33 -38.67 8.24 -32.87
C SER A 33 -37.84 8.00 -31.60
N ASP A 34 -37.38 6.76 -31.48
CA ASP A 34 -36.52 6.16 -30.45
C ASP A 34 -37.15 5.97 -29.06
N HIS A 35 -37.66 4.75 -28.83
CA HIS A 35 -38.19 4.29 -27.54
C HIS A 35 -37.07 4.38 -26.48
N CYS A 36 -37.08 5.46 -25.70
CA CYS A 36 -36.33 5.55 -24.46
C CYS A 36 -36.98 4.60 -23.45
N ASP A 37 -36.34 3.46 -23.22
CA ASP A 37 -36.77 2.42 -22.30
C ASP A 37 -36.02 2.48 -20.96
N VAL A 38 -35.22 3.53 -20.74
CA VAL A 38 -34.52 3.79 -19.47
C VAL A 38 -34.81 5.22 -19.00
N MET A 39 -35.18 5.34 -17.73
CA MET A 39 -35.24 6.60 -16.97
C MET A 39 -34.19 6.57 -15.85
N ILE A 40 -33.31 7.56 -15.84
CA ILE A 40 -32.27 7.74 -14.83
C ILE A 40 -32.62 9.00 -14.02
N ARG A 41 -32.98 8.81 -12.75
CA ARG A 41 -33.29 9.91 -11.82
C ARG A 41 -32.01 10.29 -11.08
N VAL A 42 -31.57 11.53 -11.24
CA VAL A 42 -30.27 12.02 -10.77
C VAL A 42 -30.45 13.20 -9.82
N GLY A 43 -29.65 13.23 -8.75
CA GLY A 43 -29.64 14.28 -7.73
C GLY A 43 -30.60 14.04 -6.57
N GLU A 44 -30.50 14.87 -5.52
CA GLU A 44 -31.40 14.90 -4.37
C GLU A 44 -32.27 16.16 -4.39
N HIS A 45 -33.47 16.10 -3.80
CA HIS A 45 -34.38 17.25 -3.72
C HIS A 45 -33.70 18.45 -3.02
N PRO A 46 -33.88 19.68 -3.54
CA PRO A 46 -34.77 20.07 -4.64
C PRO A 46 -34.20 19.88 -6.05
N ASN A 47 -32.93 19.50 -6.19
CA ASN A 47 -32.18 19.46 -7.46
C ASN A 47 -32.19 18.07 -8.10
N VAL A 48 -33.38 17.57 -8.46
CA VAL A 48 -33.56 16.27 -9.14
C VAL A 48 -33.85 16.49 -10.63
N LYS A 49 -33.22 15.72 -11.50
CA LYS A 49 -33.50 15.70 -12.95
C LYS A 49 -33.62 14.27 -13.45
N ASN A 50 -34.60 14.06 -14.34
CA ASN A 50 -34.80 12.78 -15.03
C ASN A 50 -34.12 12.82 -16.40
N PHE A 51 -33.35 11.79 -16.70
CA PHE A 51 -32.69 11.58 -17.99
C PHE A 51 -33.29 10.34 -18.65
N TYR A 52 -33.63 10.46 -19.93
CA TYR A 52 -34.20 9.35 -20.70
C TYR A 52 -33.19 8.87 -21.73
N ALA A 53 -33.03 7.55 -21.83
CA ALA A 53 -32.03 6.93 -22.71
C ALA A 53 -32.50 5.58 -23.25
N ASN A 54 -31.78 5.08 -24.25
CA ASN A 54 -31.98 3.76 -24.81
C ASN A 54 -31.04 2.73 -24.13
N SER A 55 -31.62 1.62 -23.65
CA SER A 55 -30.92 0.58 -22.90
C SER A 55 -29.81 -0.09 -23.70
N ARG A 56 -30.04 -0.34 -25.00
CA ARG A 56 -29.04 -0.95 -25.90
C ARG A 56 -27.85 -0.02 -26.10
N LEU A 57 -28.10 1.27 -26.33
CA LEU A 57 -27.04 2.25 -26.51
C LEU A 57 -26.18 2.37 -25.25
N LEU A 58 -26.80 2.61 -24.09
CA LEU A 58 -26.09 2.70 -22.81
C LEU A 58 -25.28 1.43 -22.50
N SER A 59 -25.89 0.25 -22.69
CA SER A 59 -25.24 -1.04 -22.43
C SER A 59 -24.08 -1.32 -23.41
N SER A 60 -24.15 -0.80 -24.63
CA SER A 60 -23.06 -0.94 -25.61
C SER A 60 -21.84 -0.10 -25.23
N LYS A 61 -22.06 1.08 -24.64
CA LYS A 61 -21.02 2.08 -24.35
C LYS A 61 -20.45 2.02 -22.93
N CYS A 62 -21.20 1.51 -21.96
CA CYS A 62 -20.83 1.55 -20.55
C CYS A 62 -21.10 0.20 -19.87
N SER A 63 -20.05 -0.37 -19.28
CA SER A 63 -20.10 -1.66 -18.59
C SER A 63 -21.02 -1.65 -17.37
N TYR A 64 -21.07 -0.53 -16.64
CA TYR A 64 -22.02 -0.31 -15.56
C TYR A 64 -23.45 -0.46 -16.06
N PHE A 65 -23.84 0.29 -17.11
CA PHE A 65 -25.21 0.24 -17.61
C PHE A 65 -25.57 -1.12 -18.19
N ARG A 66 -24.62 -1.80 -18.85
CA ARG A 66 -24.81 -3.19 -19.30
C ARG A 66 -25.20 -4.13 -18.15
N THR A 67 -24.59 -3.93 -16.99
CA THR A 67 -24.85 -4.76 -15.81
C THR A 67 -26.13 -4.31 -15.11
N ALA A 68 -26.29 -3.01 -14.87
CA ALA A 68 -27.44 -2.42 -14.18
C ALA A 68 -28.77 -2.63 -14.92
N LEU A 69 -28.73 -2.73 -16.26
CA LEU A 69 -29.89 -2.98 -17.11
C LEU A 69 -30.10 -4.48 -17.42
N SER A 70 -29.30 -5.37 -16.83
CA SER A 70 -29.52 -6.81 -16.97
C SER A 70 -30.78 -7.25 -16.20
N SER A 71 -31.41 -8.34 -16.67
CA SER A 71 -32.67 -8.86 -16.12
C SER A 71 -32.66 -9.12 -14.61
N ASN A 72 -31.47 -9.35 -14.04
CA ASN A 72 -31.32 -9.72 -12.63
C ASN A 72 -31.18 -8.50 -11.71
N TRP A 73 -31.04 -7.30 -12.28
CA TRP A 73 -30.65 -6.07 -11.56
C TRP A 73 -31.59 -4.89 -11.81
N ALA A 74 -32.18 -4.84 -13.00
CA ALA A 74 -32.92 -3.69 -13.43
C ALA A 74 -34.33 -3.66 -12.79
N ARG A 75 -34.65 -2.57 -12.11
CA ARG A 75 -36.03 -2.27 -11.71
C ARG A 75 -36.78 -1.77 -12.94
N LYS A 76 -37.94 -2.37 -13.24
CA LYS A 76 -38.78 -1.98 -14.38
C LYS A 76 -40.16 -1.58 -13.88
N GLU A 77 -40.65 -0.42 -14.31
CA GLU A 77 -42.02 0.06 -14.08
C GLU A 77 -42.59 0.46 -15.44
N ASP A 78 -43.79 -0.04 -15.79
CA ASP A 78 -44.46 0.25 -17.05
C ASP A 78 -43.56 0.10 -18.30
N ASP A 79 -42.79 -0.99 -18.33
CA ASP A 79 -41.79 -1.29 -19.38
C ASP A 79 -40.60 -0.31 -19.51
N VAL A 80 -40.40 0.56 -18.52
CA VAL A 80 -39.25 1.47 -18.42
C VAL A 80 -38.33 1.04 -17.29
N TYR A 81 -37.03 0.90 -17.57
CA TYR A 81 -36.02 0.68 -16.55
C TYR A 81 -35.76 1.94 -15.72
N ILE A 82 -35.74 1.82 -14.41
CA ILE A 82 -35.50 2.94 -13.49
C ILE A 82 -34.16 2.76 -12.79
N ILE A 83 -33.27 3.76 -12.95
CA ILE A 83 -31.99 3.84 -12.26
C ILE A 83 -31.98 5.13 -11.43
N GLU A 84 -31.60 5.03 -10.17
CA GLU A 84 -31.50 6.18 -9.28
C GLU A 84 -30.04 6.48 -8.95
N LYS A 85 -29.65 7.74 -9.10
CA LYS A 85 -28.32 8.29 -8.83
C LYS A 85 -28.43 9.58 -8.01
N PRO A 86 -28.91 9.50 -6.76
CA PRO A 86 -29.11 10.69 -5.92
C PRO A 86 -27.80 11.44 -5.64
N ASN A 87 -26.67 10.72 -5.65
CA ASN A 87 -25.37 11.25 -5.26
C ASN A 87 -24.60 11.99 -6.36
N ILE A 88 -25.14 12.00 -7.58
CA ILE A 88 -24.52 12.69 -8.72
C ILE A 88 -25.38 13.92 -9.01
N SER A 89 -24.74 15.08 -9.19
CA SER A 89 -25.49 16.28 -9.57
C SER A 89 -26.01 16.14 -11.01
N PRO A 90 -27.20 16.70 -11.33
CA PRO A 90 -27.70 16.68 -12.70
C PRO A 90 -26.72 17.23 -13.74
N ARG A 91 -25.95 18.26 -13.38
CA ARG A 91 -24.92 18.86 -14.22
C ARG A 91 -23.79 17.89 -14.52
N VAL A 92 -23.25 17.25 -13.49
CA VAL A 92 -22.16 16.26 -13.63
C VAL A 92 -22.63 15.07 -14.46
N PHE A 93 -23.83 14.55 -14.19
CA PHE A 93 -24.36 13.43 -14.95
C PHE A 93 -24.57 13.77 -16.43
N GLU A 94 -25.00 14.98 -16.75
CA GLU A 94 -25.14 15.44 -18.14
C GLU A 94 -23.80 15.43 -18.88
N ILE A 95 -22.72 15.86 -18.22
CA ILE A 95 -21.35 15.81 -18.77
C ILE A 95 -20.89 14.36 -18.96
N VAL A 96 -21.08 13.51 -17.95
CA VAL A 96 -20.67 12.10 -17.98
C VAL A 96 -21.47 11.32 -19.02
N LEU A 97 -22.77 11.56 -19.14
CA LEU A 97 -23.62 10.96 -20.17
C LEU A 97 -23.20 11.42 -21.57
N GLY A 98 -22.86 12.70 -21.73
CA GLY A 98 -22.27 13.24 -22.94
C GLY A 98 -20.96 12.54 -23.31
N TYR A 99 -20.09 12.27 -22.33
CA TYR A 99 -18.87 11.49 -22.51
C TYR A 99 -19.15 10.04 -22.90
N ILE A 100 -20.11 9.35 -22.26
CA ILE A 100 -20.47 7.96 -22.61
C ILE A 100 -20.92 7.86 -24.07
N ASN A 101 -21.62 8.88 -24.58
CA ASN A 101 -22.10 8.90 -25.95
C ASN A 101 -21.01 9.32 -26.95
N ASN A 102 -20.25 10.37 -26.64
CA ASN A 102 -19.40 11.07 -27.60
C ASN A 102 -17.89 10.92 -27.35
N GLY A 103 -17.48 10.43 -26.18
CA GLY A 103 -16.08 10.20 -25.79
C GLY A 103 -15.28 11.46 -25.43
N VAL A 104 -15.92 12.63 -25.35
CA VAL A 104 -15.25 13.94 -25.17
C VAL A 104 -15.84 14.71 -23.99
N ILE A 105 -14.98 15.41 -23.24
CA ILE A 105 -15.33 16.38 -22.20
C ILE A 105 -14.64 17.70 -22.52
N ASN A 106 -15.34 18.82 -22.34
CA ASN A 106 -14.76 20.15 -22.41
C ASN A 106 -14.19 20.57 -21.05
N TRP A 107 -12.94 20.21 -20.78
CA TRP A 107 -12.26 20.45 -19.50
C TRP A 107 -12.09 21.92 -19.11
N ASN A 108 -12.12 22.84 -20.09
CA ASN A 108 -11.94 24.26 -19.87
C ASN A 108 -13.20 24.95 -19.31
N ALA A 109 -14.36 24.31 -19.45
CA ALA A 109 -15.64 24.83 -18.99
C ALA A 109 -16.05 24.29 -17.61
N LEU A 110 -15.19 23.49 -16.97
CA LEU A 110 -15.49 22.84 -15.70
C LEU A 110 -14.94 23.67 -14.54
N ASP A 111 -15.75 23.84 -13.51
CA ASP A 111 -15.27 24.28 -12.21
C ASP A 111 -14.79 23.09 -11.36
N SER A 112 -14.22 23.40 -10.20
CA SER A 112 -13.76 22.41 -9.23
C SER A 112 -14.80 21.39 -8.75
N GLN A 113 -16.08 21.78 -8.62
CA GLN A 113 -17.14 20.88 -8.16
C GLN A 113 -17.56 19.94 -9.28
N ASP A 114 -17.68 20.46 -10.51
CA ASP A 114 -17.89 19.65 -11.71
C ASP A 114 -16.77 18.62 -11.86
N PHE A 115 -15.51 19.03 -11.67
CA PHE A 115 -14.36 18.14 -11.81
C PHE A 115 -14.38 16.98 -10.81
N LEU A 116 -14.58 17.28 -9.53
CA LEU A 116 -14.68 16.26 -8.48
C LEU A 116 -15.88 15.34 -8.73
N GLY A 117 -17.03 15.90 -9.11
CA GLY A 117 -18.22 15.13 -9.42
C GLY A 117 -18.00 14.18 -10.61
N ILE A 118 -17.31 14.64 -11.66
CA ILE A 118 -16.98 13.80 -12.82
C ILE A 118 -16.07 12.65 -12.40
N TRP A 119 -15.10 12.89 -11.51
CA TRP A 119 -14.23 11.82 -11.01
C TRP A 119 -15.02 10.76 -10.23
N LEU A 120 -15.85 11.18 -9.28
CA LEU A 120 -16.70 10.28 -8.49
C LEU A 120 -17.66 9.50 -9.40
N ALA A 121 -18.24 10.16 -10.39
CA ALA A 121 -19.10 9.51 -11.37
C ALA A 121 -18.32 8.52 -12.26
N ALA A 122 -17.08 8.83 -12.64
CA ALA A 122 -16.24 7.91 -13.42
C ALA A 122 -15.96 6.62 -12.65
N GLU A 123 -15.69 6.70 -11.34
CA GLU A 123 -15.57 5.52 -10.47
C GLU A 123 -16.89 4.76 -10.40
N GLU A 124 -18.00 5.46 -10.12
CA GLU A 124 -19.32 4.86 -9.93
C GLU A 124 -19.85 4.15 -11.19
N PHE A 125 -19.54 4.70 -12.38
CA PHE A 125 -19.90 4.13 -13.67
C PHE A 125 -18.84 3.20 -14.27
N MET A 126 -17.73 2.95 -13.55
CA MET A 126 -16.60 2.11 -13.99
C MET A 126 -16.05 2.55 -15.36
N LEU A 127 -15.82 3.86 -15.52
CA LEU A 127 -15.29 4.48 -16.73
C LEU A 127 -13.78 4.68 -16.60
N ASP A 128 -13.01 3.59 -16.67
CA ASP A 128 -11.55 3.60 -16.41
C ASP A 128 -10.80 4.62 -17.32
N ASP A 129 -11.21 4.77 -18.58
CA ASP A 129 -10.62 5.76 -19.51
C ASP A 129 -10.94 7.21 -19.12
N LEU A 130 -12.11 7.45 -18.52
CA LEU A 130 -12.45 8.77 -18.01
C LEU A 130 -11.67 9.04 -16.73
N GLU A 131 -11.61 8.07 -15.83
CA GLU A 131 -10.85 8.17 -14.57
C GLU A 131 -9.39 8.56 -14.82
N ARG A 132 -8.72 7.89 -15.77
CA ARG A 132 -7.35 8.22 -16.18
C ARG A 132 -7.22 9.65 -16.69
N LYS A 133 -8.13 10.10 -17.55
CA LYS A 133 -8.13 11.49 -18.07
C LYS A 133 -8.33 12.51 -16.94
N VAL A 134 -9.26 12.23 -16.03
CA VAL A 134 -9.52 13.10 -14.87
C VAL A 134 -8.28 13.16 -13.98
N GLN A 135 -7.60 12.05 -13.69
CA GLN A 135 -6.36 12.01 -12.91
C GLN A 135 -5.24 12.86 -13.53
N GLU A 136 -5.01 12.73 -14.84
CA GLU A 136 -4.00 13.51 -15.56
C GLU A 136 -4.27 15.01 -15.47
N PHE A 137 -5.53 15.43 -15.65
CA PHE A 137 -5.91 16.83 -15.54
C PHE A 137 -5.94 17.33 -14.09
N PHE A 138 -6.28 16.49 -13.11
CA PHE A 138 -6.39 16.90 -11.71
C PHE A 138 -5.09 17.50 -11.19
N LYS A 139 -3.95 16.89 -11.54
CA LYS A 139 -2.62 17.37 -11.14
C LYS A 139 -2.27 18.75 -11.70
N THR A 140 -2.94 19.18 -12.77
CA THR A 140 -2.70 20.50 -13.43
C THR A 140 -3.60 21.62 -12.90
N LYS A 141 -4.58 21.28 -12.04
CA LYS A 141 -5.63 22.20 -11.58
C LYS A 141 -5.32 22.69 -10.17
N GLU A 142 -4.49 23.74 -10.07
CA GLU A 142 -4.12 24.35 -8.78
C GLU A 142 -5.33 24.89 -8.00
N ASP A 143 -6.43 25.23 -8.67
CA ASP A 143 -7.68 25.68 -8.05
C ASP A 143 -8.38 24.59 -7.21
N LEU A 144 -8.01 23.31 -7.40
CA LEU A 144 -8.48 22.19 -6.58
C LEU A 144 -7.70 22.02 -5.27
N ARG A 145 -6.47 22.52 -5.21
CA ARG A 145 -5.57 22.36 -4.04
C ARG A 145 -6.21 22.83 -2.73
N PRO A 146 -6.86 24.01 -2.65
CA PRO A 146 -7.51 24.45 -1.40
C PRO A 146 -8.66 23.55 -0.95
N LYS A 147 -9.27 22.79 -1.88
CA LYS A 147 -10.42 21.92 -1.62
C LYS A 147 -10.02 20.49 -1.27
N PHE A 148 -8.73 20.16 -1.35
CA PHE A 148 -8.27 18.78 -1.22
C PHE A 148 -8.54 18.18 0.16
N ILE A 149 -8.47 18.98 1.24
CA ILE A 149 -8.82 18.52 2.60
C ILE A 149 -10.29 18.11 2.69
N GLN A 150 -11.19 18.82 1.99
CA GLN A 150 -12.61 18.47 1.93
C GLN A 150 -12.84 17.19 1.13
N ILE A 151 -12.04 16.95 0.08
CA ILE A 151 -12.05 15.70 -0.68
C ILE A 151 -11.58 14.54 0.21
N LEU A 152 -10.48 14.70 0.94
CA LEU A 152 -9.98 13.70 1.88
C LEU A 152 -11.05 13.33 2.91
N ARG A 153 -11.71 14.33 3.52
CA ARG A 153 -12.84 14.10 4.43
C ARG A 153 -13.94 13.27 3.79
N LEU A 154 -14.39 13.67 2.60
CA LEU A 154 -15.47 12.97 1.89
C LEU A 154 -15.13 11.50 1.62
N VAL A 155 -13.91 11.24 1.18
CA VAL A 155 -13.44 9.91 0.80
C VAL A 155 -13.26 9.00 2.01
N TYR A 156 -12.67 9.52 3.10
CA TYR A 156 -12.42 8.71 4.30
C TYR A 156 -13.64 8.57 5.22
N GLN A 157 -14.62 9.48 5.14
CA GLN A 157 -15.91 9.35 5.85
C GLN A 157 -16.92 8.45 5.12
N ASN A 158 -16.63 8.08 3.87
CA ASN A 158 -17.54 7.28 3.07
C ASN A 158 -16.89 6.01 2.56
N ASP A 159 -17.22 4.88 3.18
CA ASP A 159 -16.74 3.55 2.79
C ASP A 159 -17.04 3.22 1.32
N SER A 160 -18.06 3.82 0.70
CA SER A 160 -18.35 3.63 -0.73
C SER A 160 -17.37 4.33 -1.68
N LEU A 161 -16.41 5.10 -1.16
CA LEU A 161 -15.30 5.72 -1.88
C LEU A 161 -13.93 5.12 -1.54
N GLU A 162 -13.87 3.97 -0.88
CA GLU A 162 -12.61 3.31 -0.50
C GLU A 162 -11.60 3.21 -1.65
N ARG A 163 -12.04 2.87 -2.86
CA ARG A 163 -11.15 2.81 -4.04
C ARG A 163 -10.56 4.14 -4.46
N PHE A 164 -11.23 5.24 -4.12
CA PHE A 164 -10.72 6.58 -4.39
C PHE A 164 -9.55 6.93 -3.45
N ARG A 165 -9.36 6.22 -2.34
CA ARG A 165 -8.25 6.46 -1.41
C ARG A 165 -6.89 6.33 -2.10
N SER A 166 -6.72 5.40 -3.04
CA SER A 166 -5.48 5.28 -3.84
C SER A 166 -5.13 6.59 -4.54
N ASN A 167 -6.14 7.26 -5.11
CA ASN A 167 -5.97 8.52 -5.81
C ASN A 167 -5.56 9.64 -4.84
N CYS A 168 -6.21 9.68 -3.66
CA CYS A 168 -5.83 10.61 -2.60
C CYS A 168 -4.39 10.40 -2.14
N VAL A 169 -3.98 9.15 -1.90
CA VAL A 169 -2.64 8.78 -1.45
C VAL A 169 -1.59 9.13 -2.51
N ASP A 170 -1.86 8.87 -3.78
CA ASP A 170 -0.98 9.28 -4.88
C ASP A 170 -0.75 10.80 -4.89
N ILE A 171 -1.79 11.59 -4.66
CA ILE A 171 -1.69 13.05 -4.57
C ILE A 171 -0.87 13.46 -3.34
N ILE A 172 -1.10 12.84 -2.18
CA ILE A 172 -0.34 13.12 -0.95
C ILE A 172 1.16 12.82 -1.15
N ASN A 173 1.47 11.69 -1.78
CA ASN A 173 2.85 11.24 -2.00
C ASN A 173 3.60 12.06 -3.06
N THR A 174 2.90 12.69 -3.99
CA THR A 174 3.52 13.35 -5.16
C THR A 174 3.41 14.88 -5.15
N THR A 175 2.70 15.46 -4.20
CA THR A 175 2.44 16.91 -4.12
C THR A 175 2.56 17.43 -2.69
N THR A 176 2.57 18.76 -2.54
CA THR A 176 2.54 19.43 -1.23
C THR A 176 1.12 19.91 -0.85
N TRP A 177 0.08 19.40 -1.51
CA TRP A 177 -1.27 19.94 -1.41
C TRP A 177 -1.85 19.86 0.00
N VAL A 178 -1.52 18.82 0.75
CA VAL A 178 -1.97 18.66 2.15
C VAL A 178 -1.16 19.55 3.08
N GLN A 179 0.17 19.56 2.90
CA GLN A 179 1.13 20.30 3.71
C GLN A 179 0.85 21.79 3.68
N ASP A 180 0.45 22.31 2.52
CA ASP A 180 0.20 23.75 2.33
C ASP A 180 -1.25 24.16 2.62
N ALA A 181 -2.13 23.22 2.94
CA ALA A 181 -3.54 23.51 3.19
C ALA A 181 -3.75 24.02 4.62
N ALA A 182 -4.24 25.26 4.75
CA ALA A 182 -4.59 25.83 6.05
C ALA A 182 -5.65 25.00 6.81
N GLU A 183 -6.57 24.36 6.08
CA GLU A 183 -7.63 23.51 6.64
C GLU A 183 -7.09 22.19 7.22
N PHE A 184 -5.87 21.77 6.86
CA PHE A 184 -5.29 20.49 7.30
C PHE A 184 -5.17 20.41 8.83
N ALA A 185 -4.88 21.53 9.49
CA ALA A 185 -4.85 21.64 10.95
C ALA A 185 -6.16 21.22 11.64
N SER A 186 -7.29 21.28 10.92
CA SER A 186 -8.62 20.92 11.41
C SER A 186 -9.07 19.51 11.03
N LEU A 187 -8.21 18.73 10.38
CA LEU A 187 -8.53 17.37 9.96
C LEU A 187 -8.83 16.50 11.19
N GLU A 188 -9.91 15.73 11.11
CA GLU A 188 -10.37 14.87 12.18
C GLU A 188 -9.36 13.75 12.46
N GLU A 189 -9.09 13.49 13.75
CA GLU A 189 -8.14 12.48 14.21
C GLU A 189 -8.46 11.08 13.66
N SER A 190 -9.74 10.74 13.51
CA SER A 190 -10.19 9.48 12.92
C SER A 190 -9.82 9.31 11.44
N ILE A 191 -9.77 10.42 10.68
CA ILE A 191 -9.30 10.39 9.29
C ILE A 191 -7.79 10.23 9.28
N PHE A 192 -7.08 10.90 10.19
CA PHE A 192 -5.63 10.76 10.32
C PHE A 192 -5.24 9.32 10.66
N HIS A 193 -5.96 8.70 11.60
CA HIS A 193 -5.82 7.28 11.94
C HIS A 193 -6.11 6.37 10.74
N SER A 194 -7.18 6.65 9.99
CA SER A 194 -7.51 5.87 8.78
C SER A 194 -6.43 5.97 7.71
N LEU A 195 -5.81 7.14 7.55
CA LEU A 195 -4.72 7.35 6.59
C LEU A 195 -3.44 6.57 6.99
N LEU A 196 -3.16 6.46 8.30
CA LEU A 196 -2.03 5.70 8.83
C LEU A 196 -2.24 4.19 8.76
N ASN A 197 -3.48 3.72 8.93
CA ASN A 197 -3.80 2.30 9.06
C ASN A 197 -4.21 1.62 7.73
N ASP A 198 -4.21 2.34 6.61
CA ASP A 198 -4.55 1.79 5.30
C ASP A 198 -3.34 1.07 4.67
N GLU A 199 -3.23 -0.24 4.92
CA GLU A 199 -2.14 -1.07 4.38
C GLU A 199 -2.23 -1.27 2.85
N GLU A 200 -3.41 -1.08 2.25
CA GLU A 200 -3.57 -1.19 0.79
C GLU A 200 -3.14 0.10 0.07
N HIS A 201 -3.29 1.24 0.74
CA HIS A 201 -3.04 2.58 0.19
C HIS A 201 -2.12 3.39 1.10
N CYS A 202 -0.83 3.04 1.14
CA CYS A 202 0.12 3.67 2.05
C CYS A 202 0.68 5.00 1.52
N VAL A 203 0.64 6.03 2.35
CA VAL A 203 1.47 7.24 2.20
C VAL A 203 2.88 6.92 2.67
N TYR A 204 3.91 7.47 2.02
CA TYR A 204 5.30 7.26 2.42
C TYR A 204 5.52 7.68 3.89
N ASP A 205 6.18 6.84 4.69
CA ASP A 205 6.34 7.06 6.13
C ASP A 205 7.01 8.38 6.50
N GLY A 206 7.97 8.85 5.69
CA GLY A 206 8.59 10.16 5.90
C GLY A 206 7.60 11.32 5.69
N VAL A 207 6.72 11.19 4.69
CA VAL A 207 5.64 12.15 4.44
C VAL A 207 4.61 12.09 5.58
N MET A 208 4.24 10.88 6.03
CA MET A 208 3.30 10.70 7.13
C MET A 208 3.82 11.28 8.44
N TRP A 209 5.09 11.07 8.76
CA TRP A 209 5.72 11.69 9.92
C TRP A 209 5.61 13.22 9.89
N ASN A 210 5.93 13.83 8.75
CA ASN A 210 5.82 15.28 8.58
C ASN A 210 4.40 15.79 8.75
N LEU A 211 3.43 15.10 8.14
CA LEU A 211 2.00 15.42 8.28
C LEU A 211 1.53 15.29 9.73
N LEU A 212 1.97 14.25 10.46
CA LEU A 212 1.62 14.02 11.86
C LEU A 212 2.16 15.14 12.75
N ILE A 213 3.43 15.50 12.60
CA ILE A 213 4.05 16.59 13.36
C ILE A 213 3.33 17.91 13.08
N GLN A 214 3.06 18.22 11.81
CA GLN A 214 2.33 19.43 11.41
C GLN A 214 0.93 19.46 12.02
N TRP A 215 0.16 18.38 11.89
CA TRP A 215 -1.19 18.26 12.44
C TRP A 215 -1.19 18.42 13.96
N ALA A 216 -0.29 17.72 14.65
CA ALA A 216 -0.22 17.72 16.11
C ALA A 216 0.24 19.08 16.67
N CYS A 217 1.16 19.78 16.00
CA CYS A 217 1.61 21.11 16.39
C CYS A 217 0.54 22.19 16.18
N ALA A 218 -0.36 21.98 15.21
CA ALA A 218 -1.47 22.89 14.96
C ALA A 218 -2.59 22.81 16.01
N GLN A 219 -2.66 21.71 16.78
CA GLN A 219 -3.62 21.54 17.88
C GLN A 219 -3.32 22.49 19.05
N MET A 220 -4.35 22.87 19.81
CA MET A 220 -4.22 23.80 20.94
C MET A 220 -3.69 23.11 22.21
N PRO A 221 -2.76 23.72 22.98
CA PRO A 221 -1.98 24.91 22.64
C PRO A 221 -1.04 24.68 21.45
N ARG A 222 -0.96 25.66 20.53
CA ARG A 222 -0.15 25.57 19.31
C ARG A 222 1.34 25.50 19.64
N LEU A 223 2.05 24.64 18.93
CA LEU A 223 3.51 24.52 19.01
C LEU A 223 4.14 25.05 17.71
N ASP A 224 5.06 26.00 17.83
CA ASP A 224 5.73 26.61 16.68
C ASP A 224 6.99 25.81 16.32
N THR A 225 6.92 25.03 15.23
CA THR A 225 8.03 24.21 14.75
C THR A 225 9.21 25.03 14.26
N SER A 226 9.03 26.30 13.87
CA SER A 226 10.14 27.18 13.45
C SER A 226 11.04 27.59 14.62
N LYS A 227 10.53 27.48 15.86
CA LYS A 227 11.26 27.77 17.11
C LYS A 227 11.48 26.51 17.94
N ARG A 228 11.53 25.34 17.28
CA ARG A 228 11.72 24.03 17.91
C ARG A 228 12.95 23.96 18.82
N ASP A 229 14.02 24.67 18.49
CA ASP A 229 15.24 24.71 19.31
C ASP A 229 15.05 25.48 20.64
N MET A 230 13.94 26.23 20.78
CA MET A 230 13.55 26.94 22.00
C MET A 230 12.47 26.19 22.80
N TRP A 231 12.06 25.00 22.37
CA TRP A 231 11.02 24.23 23.05
C TRP A 231 11.47 23.78 24.43
N THR A 232 10.56 23.88 25.39
CA THR A 232 10.73 23.38 26.75
C THR A 232 10.40 21.90 26.82
N THR A 233 10.80 21.22 27.90
CA THR A 233 10.38 19.83 28.18
C THR A 233 8.86 19.68 28.11
N ARG A 234 8.10 20.67 28.60
CA ARG A 234 6.63 20.68 28.58
C ARG A 234 6.07 20.72 27.15
N ASP A 235 6.73 21.42 26.23
CA ASP A 235 6.31 21.48 24.83
C ASP A 235 6.48 20.10 24.16
N PHE A 236 7.62 19.44 24.41
CA PHE A 236 7.84 18.07 23.95
C PHE A 236 6.88 17.07 24.59
N GLU A 237 6.60 17.17 25.89
CA GLU A 237 5.58 16.34 26.56
C GLU A 237 4.19 16.55 25.97
N THR A 238 3.85 17.80 25.65
CA THR A 238 2.57 18.14 24.99
C THR A 238 2.48 17.49 23.61
N LEU A 239 3.53 17.60 22.79
CA LEU A 239 3.58 16.94 21.49
C LEU A 239 3.50 15.42 21.63
N LYS A 240 4.29 14.84 22.55
CA LYS A 240 4.29 13.39 22.81
C LYS A 240 2.89 12.90 23.12
N SER A 241 2.18 13.54 24.05
CA SER A 241 0.82 13.14 24.43
C SER A 241 -0.18 13.13 23.26
N ARG A 242 0.05 13.95 22.23
CA ARG A 242 -0.80 14.02 21.03
C ARG A 242 -0.50 12.93 20.01
N ILE A 243 0.76 12.48 19.94
CA ILE A 243 1.20 11.60 18.85
C ILE A 243 1.57 10.18 19.30
N ASP A 244 1.72 9.92 20.60
CA ASP A 244 2.22 8.65 21.13
C ASP A 244 1.46 7.44 20.57
N HIS A 245 0.13 7.54 20.48
CA HIS A 245 -0.74 6.50 19.96
C HIS A 245 -0.64 6.30 18.44
N PHE A 246 -0.09 7.28 17.69
CA PHE A 246 0.17 7.17 16.25
C PHE A 246 1.56 6.59 15.93
N ILE A 247 2.53 6.71 16.83
CA ILE A 247 3.91 6.25 16.62
C ILE A 247 3.98 4.78 16.18
N PRO A 248 3.20 3.82 16.74
CA PRO A 248 3.27 2.42 16.33
C PRO A 248 2.89 2.16 14.86
N TYR A 249 2.16 3.07 14.22
CA TYR A 249 1.76 2.95 12.81
C TYR A 249 2.84 3.48 11.84
N ILE A 250 3.87 4.16 12.35
CA ILE A 250 4.94 4.75 11.54
C ILE A 250 6.12 3.80 11.45
N LYS A 251 6.53 3.51 10.22
CA LYS A 251 7.62 2.60 9.92
C LYS A 251 8.89 3.38 9.66
N PHE A 252 9.58 3.68 10.75
CA PHE A 252 10.87 4.38 10.74
C PHE A 252 11.94 3.69 9.88
N SER A 253 11.79 2.39 9.61
CA SER A 253 12.63 1.63 8.70
C SER A 253 12.54 2.12 7.24
N LEU A 254 11.35 2.56 6.83
CA LEU A 254 10.99 3.01 5.48
C LEU A 254 11.18 4.53 5.28
N ILE A 255 11.48 5.26 6.36
CA ILE A 255 11.85 6.67 6.27
C ILE A 255 13.28 6.74 5.71
N SER A 256 13.47 7.54 4.66
CA SER A 256 14.80 7.74 4.07
C SER A 256 15.74 8.30 5.13
N ARG A 257 17.04 8.02 4.98
CA ARG A 257 18.06 8.53 5.89
C ARG A 257 17.99 10.06 6.06
N ASN A 258 17.92 10.78 4.94
CA ASN A 258 17.92 12.23 4.96
C ASN A 258 16.66 12.75 5.66
N ASP A 259 15.50 12.18 5.33
CA ASP A 259 14.25 12.55 6.00
C ASP A 259 14.26 12.22 7.49
N PHE A 260 14.89 11.11 7.88
CA PHE A 260 15.02 10.74 9.28
C PHE A 260 15.84 11.79 10.04
N TYR A 261 17.01 12.19 9.54
CA TYR A 261 17.84 13.19 10.20
C TYR A 261 17.23 14.58 10.21
N GLU A 262 16.65 15.00 9.09
CA GLU A 262 16.08 16.35 8.96
C GLU A 262 14.76 16.48 9.71
N ASN A 263 13.92 15.44 9.69
CA ASN A 263 12.54 15.56 10.14
C ASN A 263 12.20 14.74 11.39
N VAL A 264 12.84 13.59 11.62
CA VAL A 264 12.53 12.70 12.77
C VAL A 264 13.43 12.96 13.96
N LEU A 265 14.75 12.96 13.75
CA LEU A 265 15.77 13.12 14.80
C LEU A 265 15.59 14.39 15.66
N PRO A 266 15.14 15.54 15.13
CA PRO A 266 14.93 16.72 15.97
C PRO A 266 13.86 16.54 17.05
N TYR A 267 13.03 15.51 16.92
CA TYR A 267 12.02 15.13 17.90
C TYR A 267 12.42 13.88 18.70
N LYS A 268 13.72 13.53 18.77
CA LYS A 268 14.18 12.35 19.53
C LYS A 268 13.71 12.32 21.00
N ALA A 269 13.46 13.48 21.60
CA ALA A 269 12.97 13.58 22.99
C ALA A 269 11.60 12.94 23.22
N ILE A 270 10.73 12.89 22.20
CA ILE A 270 9.40 12.24 22.31
C ILE A 270 9.44 10.76 21.93
N LEU A 271 10.50 10.35 21.21
CA LEU A 271 10.77 8.99 20.76
C LEU A 271 11.61 8.27 21.82
N SER A 272 10.97 7.79 22.90
CA SER A 272 11.69 7.04 23.94
C SER A 272 12.06 5.63 23.44
N MET A 273 13.28 5.19 23.74
CA MET A 273 13.74 3.82 23.47
C MET A 273 12.93 2.77 24.23
N GLU A 274 12.37 3.13 25.39
CA GLU A 274 11.60 2.22 26.25
C GLU A 274 10.14 2.10 25.80
N SER A 275 9.61 3.10 25.09
CA SER A 275 8.20 3.12 24.66
C SER A 275 7.97 2.65 23.23
N THR A 276 9.02 2.49 22.43
CA THR A 276 8.86 2.15 21.00
C THR A 276 9.37 0.74 20.72
N SER A 277 8.46 -0.18 20.36
CA SER A 277 8.81 -1.54 19.87
C SER A 277 9.44 -1.55 18.46
N ASN A 278 9.78 -0.38 17.91
CA ASN A 278 10.32 -0.26 16.57
C ASN A 278 11.84 -0.44 16.58
N ALA A 279 12.31 -1.62 16.15
CA ALA A 279 13.72 -1.99 16.13
C ALA A 279 14.58 -1.03 15.29
N SER A 280 14.06 -0.54 14.16
CA SER A 280 14.75 0.44 13.32
C SER A 280 14.95 1.77 14.05
N LEU A 281 13.93 2.29 14.74
CA LEU A 281 14.05 3.50 15.55
C LEU A 281 15.01 3.32 16.73
N GLN A 282 14.93 2.19 17.43
CA GLN A 282 15.88 1.85 18.50
C GLN A 282 17.31 1.81 17.97
N TYR A 283 17.51 1.26 16.77
CA TYR A 283 18.81 1.28 16.11
C TYR A 283 19.27 2.71 15.83
N TYR A 284 18.44 3.55 15.20
CA TYR A 284 18.79 4.95 14.93
C TYR A 284 19.16 5.72 16.20
N LEU A 285 18.39 5.56 17.28
CA LEU A 285 18.63 6.29 18.53
C LEU A 285 19.85 5.78 19.31
N HIS A 286 20.09 4.47 19.29
CA HIS A 286 21.17 3.86 20.07
C HIS A 286 22.50 3.84 19.30
N HIS A 287 22.46 3.46 18.02
CA HIS A 287 23.64 3.08 17.24
C HIS A 287 24.07 4.12 16.22
N ILE A 288 23.44 5.29 16.16
CA ILE A 288 23.89 6.37 15.27
C ILE A 288 24.23 7.61 16.12
N ASP A 289 25.35 8.26 15.82
CA ASP A 289 25.73 9.54 16.41
C ASP A 289 24.95 10.73 15.83
N ASP A 290 25.12 11.91 16.42
CA ASP A 290 24.40 13.12 15.98
C ASP A 290 24.81 13.57 14.55
N ASP A 291 25.94 13.08 14.03
CA ASP A 291 26.42 13.31 12.65
C ASP A 291 25.88 12.27 11.66
N GLY A 292 25.09 11.32 12.14
CA GLY A 292 24.43 10.31 11.33
C GLY A 292 25.30 9.10 10.97
N ASN A 293 26.42 8.91 11.65
CA ASN A 293 27.31 7.76 11.49
C ASN A 293 27.00 6.68 12.52
N PRO A 294 27.20 5.39 12.20
CA PRO A 294 27.12 4.34 13.19
C PRO A 294 28.10 4.61 14.35
N LYS A 295 27.59 4.65 15.58
CA LYS A 295 28.44 4.57 16.78
C LYS A 295 29.22 3.27 16.70
N SER A 296 30.50 3.33 17.05
CA SER A 296 31.37 2.16 17.09
C SER A 296 30.85 1.16 18.10
N ASP A 297 30.14 0.12 17.64
CA ASP A 297 29.73 -1.02 18.45
C ASP A 297 30.53 -2.26 18.04
N VAL A 298 30.91 -3.08 19.01
CA VAL A 298 31.89 -4.17 18.89
C VAL A 298 31.40 -5.30 17.95
N LEU A 299 30.10 -5.33 17.63
CA LEU A 299 29.44 -6.45 16.97
C LEU A 299 29.05 -6.22 15.50
N ARG A 300 29.21 -5.01 14.93
CA ARG A 300 28.76 -4.70 13.56
C ARG A 300 29.88 -4.11 12.70
N PRO A 301 29.98 -4.48 11.40
CA PRO A 301 30.88 -3.80 10.49
C PRO A 301 30.53 -2.31 10.42
N ASN A 302 31.54 -1.44 10.37
CA ASN A 302 31.29 -0.02 10.14
C ASN A 302 30.72 0.16 8.73
N VAL A 303 29.55 0.79 8.62
CA VAL A 303 28.88 1.00 7.33
C VAL A 303 28.68 2.48 7.04
N ILE A 304 29.01 2.87 5.82
CA ILE A 304 28.63 4.13 5.20
C ILE A 304 27.67 3.75 4.07
N LEU A 305 26.54 4.43 3.96
CA LEU A 305 25.58 4.19 2.90
C LEU A 305 25.19 5.54 2.28
N ASP A 306 25.22 5.62 0.96
CA ASP A 306 24.72 6.79 0.25
C ASP A 306 23.19 6.90 0.39
N ASP A 307 22.61 8.01 -0.08
CA ASP A 307 21.15 8.20 -0.10
C ASP A 307 20.43 6.97 -0.71
N SER A 308 19.46 6.41 0.01
CA SER A 308 18.68 5.25 -0.39
C SER A 308 17.22 5.45 -0.02
N ARG A 309 16.33 5.04 -0.93
CA ARG A 309 14.88 5.04 -0.72
C ARG A 309 14.34 3.68 -0.27
N ILE A 310 15.12 2.62 -0.41
CA ILE A 310 14.68 1.24 -0.13
C ILE A 310 15.28 0.73 1.18
N VAL A 311 16.56 0.99 1.44
CA VAL A 311 17.28 0.43 2.58
C VAL A 311 17.92 1.50 3.43
N ASN A 312 18.19 1.16 4.69
CA ASN A 312 18.87 2.05 5.63
C ASN A 312 20.12 1.37 6.25
N HIS A 313 20.72 2.00 7.25
CA HIS A 313 21.94 1.50 7.90
C HIS A 313 21.79 0.10 8.53
N THR A 314 20.63 -0.25 9.07
CA THR A 314 20.40 -1.59 9.67
C THR A 314 20.50 -2.66 8.60
N HIS A 315 19.79 -2.44 7.49
CA HIS A 315 19.77 -3.33 6.34
C HIS A 315 21.17 -3.58 5.78
N VAL A 316 21.94 -2.51 5.52
CA VAL A 316 23.28 -2.66 4.94
C VAL A 316 24.30 -3.19 5.94
N ALA A 317 24.11 -2.97 7.25
CA ALA A 317 24.92 -3.61 8.28
C ALA A 317 24.68 -5.13 8.31
N VAL A 318 23.42 -5.57 8.16
CA VAL A 318 23.09 -7.00 8.02
C VAL A 318 23.72 -7.60 6.76
N ILE A 319 23.65 -6.89 5.62
CA ILE A 319 24.31 -7.32 4.37
C ILE A 319 25.83 -7.41 4.55
N ALA A 320 26.47 -6.39 5.12
CA ALA A 320 27.91 -6.39 5.38
C ALA A 320 28.32 -7.57 6.27
N ARG A 321 27.53 -7.88 7.29
CA ARG A 321 27.73 -9.05 8.15
C ARG A 321 27.65 -10.34 7.34
N TRP A 322 26.66 -10.50 6.45
CA TRP A 322 26.57 -11.69 5.60
C TRP A 322 27.75 -11.85 4.63
N ILE A 323 28.31 -10.73 4.14
CA ILE A 323 29.52 -10.69 3.33
C ILE A 323 30.74 -11.13 4.16
N ASP A 324 30.91 -10.61 5.38
CA ASP A 324 32.04 -10.95 6.26
C ASP A 324 32.01 -12.38 6.80
N THR A 325 30.80 -12.89 7.10
CA THR A 325 30.61 -14.29 7.49
C THR A 325 31.03 -15.20 6.34
N GLY A 326 30.71 -14.83 5.09
CA GLY A 326 30.93 -15.68 3.93
C GLY A 326 30.22 -17.04 4.07
N ARG A 327 30.44 -17.95 3.12
CA ARG A 327 29.82 -19.29 3.19
C ARG A 327 30.54 -20.26 4.15
N GLU A 328 31.86 -20.13 4.29
CA GLU A 328 32.67 -21.16 4.95
C GLU A 328 32.64 -21.09 6.49
N LYS A 329 32.25 -19.96 7.09
CA LYS A 329 32.17 -19.81 8.55
C LYS A 329 30.84 -20.30 9.16
N GLU A 330 29.80 -20.54 8.35
CA GLU A 330 28.48 -21.01 8.83
C GLU A 330 28.47 -22.52 9.16
N ASN A 331 29.37 -23.32 8.56
CA ASN A 331 29.39 -24.78 8.75
C ASN A 331 29.97 -25.26 10.09
N ILE A 332 30.55 -24.38 10.91
CA ILE A 332 31.13 -24.78 12.19
C ILE A 332 30.04 -25.00 13.26
N ASN A 333 28.87 -24.38 13.12
CA ASN A 333 27.79 -24.45 14.13
C ASN A 333 26.79 -25.61 13.93
N HIS A 334 26.85 -26.34 12.81
CA HIS A 334 25.86 -27.38 12.50
C HIS A 334 26.30 -28.82 12.83
N SER A 335 27.51 -29.00 13.38
CA SER A 335 28.01 -30.34 13.73
C SER A 335 27.47 -30.91 15.06
N ASP A 336 26.80 -30.11 15.88
CA ASP A 336 26.27 -30.54 17.20
C ASP A 336 24.80 -31.00 17.22
N ILE A 337 24.12 -31.11 16.06
CA ILE A 337 22.72 -31.60 15.97
C ILE A 337 22.62 -32.87 15.12
N SER A 338 23.59 -33.77 15.28
CA SER A 338 23.50 -35.14 14.75
C SER A 338 23.56 -36.18 15.87
N ALA A 339 22.66 -36.04 16.85
CA ALA A 339 22.30 -37.17 17.69
C ALA A 339 20.81 -37.15 18.01
N SER A 340 20.16 -38.29 17.73
CA SER A 340 18.85 -38.73 18.19
C SER A 340 17.59 -38.04 17.67
N ILE A 341 17.05 -38.53 16.54
CA ILE A 341 15.60 -38.81 16.43
C ILE A 341 15.42 -40.15 15.70
N SER A 342 14.93 -41.15 16.43
CA SER A 342 14.39 -42.40 15.88
C SER A 342 12.90 -42.21 15.58
N ILE A 343 12.47 -42.58 14.37
CA ILE A 343 11.06 -42.56 13.94
C ILE A 343 10.40 -43.90 14.29
N PRO A 344 9.12 -43.90 14.70
CA PRO A 344 8.21 -44.95 14.27
C PRO A 344 6.94 -44.40 13.59
N SER A 345 6.32 -45.30 12.82
CA SER A 345 5.41 -45.11 11.68
C SER A 345 3.93 -45.48 11.93
N PHE A 346 3.02 -44.97 11.06
CA PHE A 346 1.70 -45.52 10.62
C PHE A 346 0.53 -45.57 11.67
N ASP A 347 -0.78 -45.43 11.40
CA ASP A 347 -1.64 -45.16 10.23
C ASP A 347 -3.10 -44.77 10.66
N SER A 348 -3.86 -44.19 9.72
CA SER A 348 -5.33 -43.96 9.51
C SER A 348 -6.47 -44.48 10.44
N ASN A 349 -7.49 -43.63 10.74
CA ASN A 349 -8.91 -43.72 10.26
C ASN A 349 -9.99 -42.91 11.04
N SER A 350 -10.94 -42.35 10.27
CA SER A 350 -12.38 -42.07 10.51
C SER A 350 -12.90 -40.92 11.43
N ASN A 351 -13.78 -40.10 10.82
CA ASN A 351 -14.88 -39.25 11.38
C ASN A 351 -16.22 -39.88 10.87
N PRO A 352 -17.50 -39.46 11.17
CA PRO A 352 -18.00 -38.07 11.44
C PRO A 352 -19.33 -37.93 12.29
N ILE A 353 -19.94 -36.71 12.30
CA ILE A 353 -21.40 -36.35 12.24
C ILE A 353 -22.14 -35.69 13.46
N LEU A 354 -22.44 -34.38 13.26
CA LEU A 354 -23.67 -33.53 13.39
C LEU A 354 -24.72 -33.58 14.53
N GLY A 355 -25.25 -32.37 14.83
CA GLY A 355 -26.65 -32.07 15.19
C GLY A 355 -26.79 -30.98 16.29
N GLU A 356 -27.02 -29.69 16.00
CA GLU A 356 -28.29 -28.99 15.72
C GLU A 356 -29.11 -28.47 16.93
N THR A 357 -29.37 -27.14 16.91
CA THR A 357 -30.63 -26.43 17.29
C THR A 357 -30.97 -26.28 18.78
N SER A 358 -31.62 -25.21 19.30
CA SER A 358 -32.22 -23.98 18.77
C SER A 358 -32.64 -23.07 19.95
N SER A 359 -32.71 -21.74 19.72
CA SER A 359 -33.79 -20.78 20.15
C SER A 359 -34.13 -20.62 21.66
N ILE A 360 -34.53 -19.47 22.23
CA ILE A 360 -35.55 -18.48 21.80
C ILE A 360 -35.61 -17.32 22.85
N GLU A 361 -35.99 -16.10 22.41
CA GLU A 361 -36.75 -15.02 23.12
C GLU A 361 -36.10 -14.25 24.31
N THR A 362 -36.32 -12.94 24.57
CA THR A 362 -37.13 -11.84 23.99
C THR A 362 -36.76 -10.48 24.64
N ASP A 363 -36.97 -9.42 23.86
CA ASP A 363 -37.22 -7.96 24.09
C ASP A 363 -37.99 -7.50 25.36
N PRO A 364 -38.34 -6.19 25.61
CA PRO A 364 -38.30 -4.98 24.74
C PRO A 364 -37.91 -3.60 25.38
N GLU A 365 -37.74 -2.62 24.47
CA GLU A 365 -38.19 -1.19 24.41
C GLU A 365 -38.19 -0.24 25.65
N GLN A 366 -37.75 1.01 25.47
CA GLN A 366 -38.64 2.16 25.13
C GLN A 366 -37.91 3.52 24.95
N THR A 367 -38.54 4.32 24.09
CA THR A 367 -38.33 5.71 23.61
C THR A 367 -38.51 6.83 24.64
N VAL A 368 -38.05 8.07 24.33
CA VAL A 368 -38.86 9.33 24.25
C VAL A 368 -38.05 10.52 23.67
N HIS A 369 -38.77 11.37 22.95
CA HIS A 369 -38.47 12.64 22.25
C HIS A 369 -37.98 13.84 23.10
N ASP A 370 -37.27 14.81 22.50
CA ASP A 370 -37.83 16.16 22.23
C ASP A 370 -36.92 17.11 21.41
N THR A 371 -37.57 18.01 20.67
CA THR A 371 -37.06 18.97 19.66
C THR A 371 -36.87 20.41 20.17
N LYS A 372 -35.92 21.20 19.61
CA LYS A 372 -36.17 22.46 18.85
C LYS A 372 -34.90 23.31 18.48
N THR A 373 -34.78 23.62 17.17
CA THR A 373 -34.42 24.90 16.45
C THR A 373 -33.32 25.85 16.98
N LYS A 374 -32.53 26.61 16.21
CA LYS A 374 -32.15 26.83 14.77
C LYS A 374 -31.14 28.02 14.81
N SER A 375 -30.09 28.05 13.99
CA SER A 375 -29.67 29.25 13.23
C SER A 375 -28.51 28.94 12.26
N ASP A 376 -28.61 29.52 11.08
CA ASP A 376 -27.94 29.20 9.83
C ASP A 376 -26.51 29.77 9.68
N GLU A 377 -25.64 29.00 9.03
CA GLU A 377 -24.60 29.51 8.11
C GLU A 377 -24.45 28.48 6.97
N LYS A 378 -24.81 28.85 5.73
CA LYS A 378 -24.76 27.97 4.57
C LYS A 378 -23.36 27.91 3.99
N SER A 379 -22.59 26.89 4.37
CA SER A 379 -21.60 26.27 3.49
C SER A 379 -22.27 25.12 2.73
N SER A 380 -22.08 25.04 1.41
CA SER A 380 -22.59 23.91 0.63
C SER A 380 -21.78 22.66 0.97
N LYS A 381 -22.27 21.87 1.94
CA LYS A 381 -21.71 20.57 2.31
C LYS A 381 -21.80 19.60 1.13
N TYR A 382 -20.69 18.93 0.83
CA TYR A 382 -20.70 17.73 0.00
C TYR A 382 -21.46 16.63 0.76
N SER A 383 -22.68 16.32 0.35
CA SER A 383 -23.44 15.19 0.88
C SER A 383 -23.45 14.08 -0.16
N TRP A 384 -22.56 13.11 -0.02
CA TRP A 384 -22.57 11.86 -0.78
C TRP A 384 -23.09 10.77 0.15
N LYS A 385 -24.27 10.19 -0.14
CA LYS A 385 -24.88 9.14 0.70
C LYS A 385 -24.59 7.75 0.13
N PRO A 386 -24.48 6.71 0.96
CA PRO A 386 -24.26 5.36 0.46
C PRO A 386 -25.40 4.92 -0.47
N SER A 387 -25.03 4.47 -1.66
CA SER A 387 -25.94 3.89 -2.65
C SER A 387 -26.12 2.37 -2.39
N PRO A 388 -27.17 1.69 -2.88
CA PRO A 388 -27.35 0.22 -2.78
C PRO A 388 -26.23 -0.64 -3.43
N LEU A 389 -25.15 -0.01 -3.89
CA LEU A 389 -24.07 -0.54 -4.73
C LEU A 389 -23.09 -1.51 -4.07
N LYS A 390 -23.28 -1.88 -2.78
CA LYS A 390 -22.54 -2.99 -2.15
C LYS A 390 -22.61 -4.30 -2.96
N ARG A 391 -23.57 -4.44 -3.89
CA ARG A 391 -23.73 -5.61 -4.77
C ARG A 391 -22.92 -5.59 -6.08
N LEU A 392 -22.53 -4.43 -6.65
CA LEU A 392 -21.69 -4.38 -7.88
C LEU A 392 -20.21 -4.42 -7.56
N TRP A 393 -19.84 -3.93 -6.38
CA TRP A 393 -18.45 -3.88 -5.96
C TRP A 393 -17.75 -5.24 -5.82
N PRO A 394 -18.42 -6.31 -5.36
CA PRO A 394 -17.89 -7.68 -5.36
C PRO A 394 -17.61 -8.21 -6.78
N LEU A 395 -18.41 -7.83 -7.78
CA LEU A 395 -18.20 -8.28 -9.18
C LEU A 395 -16.88 -7.79 -9.77
N ARG A 396 -16.31 -6.69 -9.25
CA ARG A 396 -14.99 -6.19 -9.65
C ARG A 396 -13.84 -6.86 -8.87
N LYS A 397 -14.11 -7.51 -7.71
CA LYS A 397 -13.16 -8.43 -7.04
C LYS A 397 -13.02 -9.75 -7.82
N HIS A 398 -14.11 -10.25 -8.41
CA HIS A 398 -14.11 -11.53 -9.16
C HIS A 398 -13.58 -11.46 -10.60
N LYS A 399 -13.17 -10.29 -11.11
CA LYS A 399 -12.66 -10.15 -12.49
C LYS A 399 -11.12 -10.22 -12.61
N LYS A 400 -10.41 -10.54 -11.51
CA LYS A 400 -9.03 -11.03 -11.56
C LYS A 400 -9.03 -12.50 -11.13
N ASN A 401 -8.95 -13.37 -12.13
CA ASN A 401 -8.71 -14.82 -12.11
C ASN A 401 -9.42 -15.65 -11.03
N SER A 402 -10.39 -16.44 -11.47
CA SER A 402 -10.87 -17.64 -10.77
C SER A 402 -11.28 -18.68 -11.81
N ASN A 403 -10.32 -19.46 -12.30
CA ASN A 403 -10.59 -20.85 -12.68
C ASN A 403 -10.15 -21.70 -11.50
N ASN A 404 -11.10 -22.11 -10.68
CA ASN A 404 -11.29 -23.49 -10.22
C ASN A 404 -12.41 -23.51 -9.18
N ALA A 405 -13.35 -24.43 -9.40
CA ALA A 405 -14.52 -24.64 -8.57
C ALA A 405 -14.14 -25.43 -7.32
N ASP A 406 -14.60 -24.97 -6.16
CA ASP A 406 -14.76 -25.78 -4.96
C ASP A 406 -16.19 -26.31 -4.87
N PRO A 407 -16.42 -27.40 -4.10
CA PRO A 407 -17.63 -27.47 -3.30
C PRO A 407 -17.36 -27.76 -1.81
N ALA A 408 -17.87 -26.84 -0.99
CA ALA A 408 -18.71 -27.04 0.21
C ALA A 408 -18.22 -27.89 1.41
N GLY A 409 -18.38 -27.33 2.63
CA GLY A 409 -18.58 -28.13 3.84
C GLY A 409 -18.18 -27.48 5.18
N THR A 410 -19.18 -27.21 6.03
CA THR A 410 -19.26 -26.55 7.35
C THR A 410 -18.48 -27.14 8.56
N LYS A 411 -18.25 -26.24 9.55
CA LYS A 411 -17.86 -26.35 10.98
C LYS A 411 -18.49 -27.56 11.75
N LYS A 412 -17.94 -28.10 12.86
CA LYS A 412 -17.70 -27.48 14.19
C LYS A 412 -17.05 -28.50 15.19
N SER A 413 -16.48 -27.97 16.27
CA SER A 413 -15.90 -28.62 17.47
C SER A 413 -16.92 -29.32 18.39
N ASN A 414 -16.45 -30.20 19.29
CA ASN A 414 -16.71 -30.10 20.74
C ASN A 414 -15.89 -31.06 21.63
N ASN A 415 -15.60 -30.54 22.84
CA ASN A 415 -15.10 -31.18 24.05
C ASN A 415 -16.15 -32.06 24.75
N ASP A 416 -15.70 -32.90 25.68
CA ASP A 416 -16.32 -33.17 27.01
C ASP A 416 -15.20 -33.68 27.95
N ASN A 417 -14.91 -33.09 29.12
CA ASN A 417 -15.65 -32.93 30.40
C ASN A 417 -15.48 -34.11 31.38
N ALA A 418 -15.03 -33.78 32.60
CA ALA A 418 -15.42 -34.34 33.91
C ALA A 418 -14.80 -33.42 34.99
N GLN A 419 -15.57 -32.57 35.68
CA GLN A 419 -16.15 -32.78 37.03
C GLN A 419 -15.16 -33.30 38.08
N ASP A 420 -14.91 -32.57 39.17
CA ASP A 420 -15.72 -32.66 40.40
C ASP A 420 -15.35 -31.59 41.45
N ASN A 421 -16.23 -31.45 42.44
CA ASN A 421 -16.39 -30.38 43.44
C ASN A 421 -15.45 -30.43 44.68
N THR A 422 -15.29 -29.28 45.38
CA THR A 422 -15.69 -29.02 46.80
C THR A 422 -14.78 -28.05 47.62
N HIS A 423 -15.45 -27.09 48.29
CA HIS A 423 -15.27 -26.52 49.64
C HIS A 423 -13.94 -25.93 50.21
N THR A 424 -14.00 -24.61 50.43
CA THR A 424 -13.76 -23.78 51.66
C THR A 424 -12.57 -24.01 52.63
N ASP A 425 -11.94 -22.86 52.93
CA ASP A 425 -11.42 -22.36 54.23
C ASP A 425 -9.93 -22.41 54.59
N SER A 426 -9.58 -21.38 55.37
CA SER A 426 -8.34 -20.67 55.66
C SER A 426 -7.27 -21.33 56.55
N ASN A 427 -6.04 -20.79 56.42
CA ASN A 427 -4.97 -20.54 57.43
C ASN A 427 -3.66 -21.35 57.40
N HIS A 428 -2.57 -20.58 57.20
CA HIS A 428 -1.18 -20.68 57.69
C HIS A 428 -0.48 -22.04 57.89
N SER A 429 0.65 -22.23 57.20
CA SER A 429 2.00 -22.32 57.81
C SER A 429 3.11 -22.57 56.77
N ASN A 430 4.29 -21.99 57.02
CA ASN A 430 5.54 -22.17 56.27
C ASN A 430 6.00 -23.63 56.24
N LYS A 431 6.48 -24.10 55.08
CA LYS A 431 7.68 -24.94 54.92
C LYS A 431 8.01 -25.23 53.43
N ASP A 432 9.25 -24.88 53.08
CA ASP A 432 10.14 -25.51 52.10
C ASP A 432 9.56 -26.04 50.78
N ILE A 433 9.70 -25.24 49.71
CA ILE A 433 9.59 -25.71 48.32
C ILE A 433 10.96 -25.57 47.65
N SER A 434 11.51 -26.73 47.29
CA SER A 434 12.62 -26.92 46.36
C SER A 434 12.32 -26.22 45.03
N ILE A 435 13.16 -25.26 44.68
CA ILE A 435 13.16 -24.56 43.39
C ILE A 435 13.49 -25.57 42.29
N LEU A 436 12.53 -25.89 41.43
CA LEU A 436 12.83 -26.34 40.07
C LEU A 436 13.51 -25.17 39.35
N PRO A 437 14.67 -25.37 38.68
CA PRO A 437 15.29 -24.31 37.95
C PRO A 437 14.38 -23.92 36.78
N SER A 438 14.06 -22.64 36.71
CA SER A 438 13.44 -22.01 35.56
C SER A 438 14.24 -22.36 34.30
N PHE A 439 13.53 -22.84 33.27
CA PHE A 439 14.07 -22.94 31.92
C PHE A 439 14.37 -21.52 31.42
N GLN A 440 15.57 -21.02 31.71
CA GLN A 440 16.20 -20.00 30.91
C GLN A 440 16.44 -20.62 29.54
N VAL A 441 15.70 -20.17 28.54
CA VAL A 441 16.16 -20.25 27.15
C VAL A 441 17.43 -19.41 27.08
N ARG A 442 18.59 -20.05 27.28
CA ARG A 442 19.88 -19.46 26.99
C ARG A 442 19.93 -19.29 25.48
N THR A 443 19.83 -18.06 25.02
CA THR A 443 20.33 -17.68 23.70
C THR A 443 21.79 -18.17 23.60
N PRO A 444 22.19 -18.81 22.49
CA PRO A 444 23.57 -19.25 22.36
C PRO A 444 24.46 -18.01 22.39
N SER A 445 25.43 -17.99 23.32
CA SER A 445 26.44 -16.94 23.33
C SER A 445 27.20 -17.02 22.01
N ILE A 446 27.01 -16.02 21.16
CA ILE A 446 27.83 -15.83 19.96
C ILE A 446 29.27 -15.69 20.46
N ALA A 447 30.10 -16.68 20.11
CA ALA A 447 31.53 -16.61 20.34
C ALA A 447 32.07 -15.29 19.77
N SER A 448 32.94 -14.64 20.54
CA SER A 448 33.59 -13.39 20.19
C SER A 448 34.32 -13.50 18.85
N ASN A 449 33.66 -13.13 17.75
CA ASN A 449 34.33 -12.80 16.52
C ASN A 449 34.96 -11.42 16.72
N GLN A 450 36.29 -11.36 16.63
CA GLN A 450 37.00 -10.09 16.50
C GLN A 450 36.30 -9.25 15.42
N SER A 451 35.98 -8.00 15.77
CA SER A 451 35.42 -7.02 14.83
C SER A 451 36.25 -7.03 13.55
N SER A 452 35.61 -7.17 12.39
CA SER A 452 36.28 -6.80 11.15
C SER A 452 36.60 -5.31 11.28
N ASN A 453 37.89 -4.96 11.29
CA ASN A 453 38.32 -3.55 11.25
C ASN A 453 37.92 -2.86 9.94
N SER A 454 37.25 -3.57 9.03
CA SER A 454 36.86 -3.06 7.74
C SER A 454 35.64 -2.14 7.83
N THR A 455 35.70 -1.05 7.08
CA THR A 455 34.55 -0.17 6.83
C THR A 455 33.98 -0.48 5.44
N TYR A 456 32.68 -0.72 5.37
CA TYR A 456 31.95 -0.91 4.13
C TYR A 456 31.28 0.39 3.69
N HIS A 457 31.55 0.83 2.47
CA HIS A 457 30.82 1.91 1.84
C HIS A 457 29.92 1.35 0.75
N PHE A 458 28.61 1.49 0.95
CA PHE A 458 27.55 1.20 -0.01
C PHE A 458 27.27 2.45 -0.84
N LYS A 459 28.01 2.60 -1.93
CA LYS A 459 27.93 3.77 -2.81
C LYS A 459 26.81 3.59 -3.83
N LEU A 460 25.81 4.47 -3.86
CA LEU A 460 24.68 4.36 -4.78
C LEU A 460 25.16 4.64 -6.22
N ILE A 461 25.05 3.64 -7.09
CA ILE A 461 25.48 3.76 -8.48
C ILE A 461 24.32 3.75 -9.48
N TYR A 462 23.16 3.21 -9.11
CA TYR A 462 21.96 3.20 -9.97
C TYR A 462 20.69 3.28 -9.13
N ARG A 463 19.73 4.11 -9.56
CA ARG A 463 18.36 4.18 -9.02
C ARG A 463 17.38 4.29 -10.19
N GLY A 464 16.41 3.39 -10.26
CA GLY A 464 15.46 3.30 -11.38
C GLY A 464 14.71 4.61 -11.66
N SER A 465 14.19 5.27 -10.62
CA SER A 465 13.50 6.57 -10.77
C SER A 465 14.42 7.73 -11.18
N ARG A 466 15.72 7.66 -10.88
CA ARG A 466 16.71 8.70 -11.22
C ARG A 466 17.30 8.50 -12.61
N ASP A 467 17.67 7.27 -12.91
CA ASP A 467 18.49 6.90 -14.06
C ASP A 467 17.68 6.25 -15.18
N SER A 468 16.35 6.18 -15.03
CA SER A 468 15.41 5.45 -15.90
C SER A 468 15.43 3.93 -15.69
N PHE A 469 14.24 3.33 -15.70
CA PHE A 469 14.01 1.88 -15.59
C PHE A 469 14.34 1.16 -16.91
N ASP A 470 15.50 1.39 -17.51
CA ASP A 470 15.93 0.75 -18.74
C ASP A 470 17.29 0.05 -18.60
N ASN A 471 17.48 -0.99 -19.40
CA ASN A 471 18.66 -1.86 -19.33
C ASN A 471 19.97 -1.17 -19.73
N LYS A 472 19.90 -0.19 -20.62
CA LYS A 472 21.07 0.55 -21.07
C LYS A 472 21.60 1.41 -19.94
N SER A 473 20.72 2.12 -19.24
CA SER A 473 21.07 2.96 -18.09
C SER A 473 21.60 2.12 -16.92
N TYR A 474 20.95 1.00 -16.59
CA TYR A 474 21.47 0.04 -15.61
C TYR A 474 22.88 -0.44 -15.97
N TYR A 475 23.08 -0.90 -17.21
CA TYR A 475 24.38 -1.41 -17.67
C TYR A 475 25.47 -0.34 -17.61
N MET A 476 25.20 0.88 -18.10
CA MET A 476 26.20 1.95 -18.13
C MET A 476 26.65 2.36 -16.73
N ASN A 477 25.75 2.32 -15.75
CA ASN A 477 26.06 2.66 -14.37
C ASN A 477 26.76 1.52 -13.61
N CYS A 478 26.39 0.25 -13.88
CA CYS A 478 26.86 -0.90 -13.11
C CYS A 478 28.08 -1.62 -13.69
N LYS A 479 28.39 -1.43 -14.99
CA LYS A 479 29.55 -2.09 -15.62
C LYS A 479 30.86 -1.71 -14.94
N GLY A 480 31.72 -2.70 -14.68
CA GLY A 480 33.07 -2.45 -14.15
C GLY A 480 33.11 -1.94 -12.71
N LYS A 481 32.04 -2.08 -11.92
CA LYS A 481 31.97 -1.55 -10.54
C LYS A 481 32.45 -2.52 -9.47
N GLY A 482 32.85 -3.75 -9.80
CA GLY A 482 33.24 -4.72 -8.78
C GLY A 482 32.03 -5.29 -8.06
N ALA A 483 32.17 -5.50 -6.75
CA ALA A 483 31.11 -6.03 -5.92
C ALA A 483 29.93 -5.05 -5.83
N THR A 484 28.70 -5.54 -6.01
CA THR A 484 27.49 -4.73 -5.94
C THR A 484 26.37 -5.42 -5.19
N VAL A 485 25.49 -4.64 -4.57
CA VAL A 485 24.23 -5.10 -3.97
C VAL A 485 23.10 -4.47 -4.75
N MET A 486 22.13 -5.28 -5.17
CA MET A 486 20.87 -4.81 -5.74
C MET A 486 19.75 -5.00 -4.73
N VAL A 487 18.90 -3.99 -4.58
CA VAL A 487 17.67 -4.04 -3.77
C VAL A 487 16.48 -3.50 -4.58
N ALA A 488 15.30 -4.07 -4.37
CA ALA A 488 14.06 -3.65 -5.01
C ALA A 488 12.91 -3.65 -4.00
N SER A 489 12.03 -2.65 -4.10
CA SER A 489 10.80 -2.57 -3.31
C SER A 489 9.61 -3.15 -4.09
N VAL A 490 8.96 -4.17 -3.53
CA VAL A 490 7.87 -4.88 -4.20
C VAL A 490 6.57 -4.06 -4.13
N SER A 491 5.99 -3.73 -5.28
CA SER A 491 4.82 -2.85 -5.41
C SER A 491 3.63 -3.34 -4.61
N ARG A 492 2.93 -2.39 -3.96
CA ARG A 492 1.73 -2.66 -3.12
C ARG A 492 1.99 -3.62 -1.97
N THR A 493 3.25 -3.81 -1.63
CA THR A 493 3.69 -4.50 -0.44
C THR A 493 4.78 -3.65 0.19
N ARG A 494 5.24 -4.06 1.36
CA ARG A 494 6.43 -3.45 1.99
C ARG A 494 7.68 -4.29 1.74
N PHE A 495 7.58 -5.31 0.89
CA PHE A 495 8.63 -6.31 0.81
C PHE A 495 9.87 -5.78 0.10
N ILE A 496 11.02 -5.96 0.75
CA ILE A 496 12.32 -5.67 0.17
C ILE A 496 12.99 -6.99 -0.22
N VAL A 497 13.42 -7.06 -1.47
CA VAL A 497 14.18 -8.20 -2.01
C VAL A 497 15.48 -7.70 -2.62
N GLY A 498 16.49 -8.54 -2.65
CA GLY A 498 17.77 -8.16 -3.21
C GLY A 498 18.73 -9.32 -3.39
N GLY A 499 19.93 -8.97 -3.84
CA GLY A 499 21.02 -9.92 -3.90
C GLY A 499 22.38 -9.24 -4.05
N TYR A 500 23.41 -10.01 -3.70
CA TYR A 500 24.79 -9.58 -3.71
C TYR A 500 25.56 -10.22 -4.87
N TYR A 501 26.14 -9.35 -5.70
CA TYR A 501 27.10 -9.69 -6.74
C TYR A 501 28.51 -9.48 -6.17
N PRO A 502 29.24 -10.53 -5.78
CA PRO A 502 30.62 -10.41 -5.28
C PRO A 502 31.63 -9.96 -6.33
N ILE A 503 31.30 -10.10 -7.63
CA ILE A 503 32.22 -9.85 -8.74
C ILE A 503 31.65 -8.84 -9.73
N SER A 504 32.56 -8.11 -10.39
CA SER A 504 32.19 -7.28 -11.54
C SER A 504 31.80 -8.18 -12.70
N THR A 505 30.69 -7.89 -13.36
CA THR A 505 30.38 -8.53 -14.65
C THR A 505 31.04 -7.74 -15.77
N GLU A 506 32.09 -8.30 -16.36
CA GLU A 506 32.65 -7.80 -17.61
C GLU A 506 31.89 -8.43 -18.79
N GLY A 507 31.48 -7.62 -19.76
CA GLY A 507 30.78 -8.11 -20.94
C GLY A 507 29.97 -7.03 -21.64
N THR A 508 29.89 -7.10 -22.96
CA THR A 508 29.18 -6.14 -23.81
C THR A 508 27.66 -6.25 -23.67
N TYR A 509 27.00 -5.10 -23.58
CA TYR A 509 25.55 -5.01 -23.78
C TYR A 509 25.22 -5.12 -25.28
N PRO A 510 24.17 -5.84 -25.72
CA PRO A 510 23.17 -6.58 -24.94
C PRO A 510 23.41 -8.10 -24.97
N ILE A 511 24.46 -8.60 -24.32
CA ILE A 511 24.72 -10.06 -24.25
C ILE A 511 24.41 -10.59 -22.84
N LEU A 512 23.72 -11.73 -22.79
CA LEU A 512 23.48 -12.52 -21.59
C LEU A 512 24.80 -13.00 -21.01
N VAL A 513 25.06 -12.72 -19.74
CA VAL A 513 26.30 -13.11 -19.05
C VAL A 513 25.96 -13.92 -17.81
N PHE A 514 26.54 -15.12 -17.73
CA PHE A 514 26.56 -15.92 -16.52
C PHE A 514 27.91 -15.75 -15.83
N ALA A 515 27.89 -15.65 -14.52
CA ALA A 515 29.10 -15.56 -13.72
C ALA A 515 28.99 -16.43 -12.48
N GLY A 516 30.07 -17.16 -12.19
CA GLY A 516 30.11 -18.08 -11.08
C GLY A 516 30.66 -17.43 -9.81
N SER A 517 30.00 -17.64 -8.67
CA SER A 517 30.55 -17.30 -7.36
C SER A 517 29.84 -18.02 -6.23
N LEU A 518 30.63 -18.60 -5.30
CA LEU A 518 30.11 -19.22 -4.09
C LEU A 518 29.65 -18.20 -3.03
N ASP A 519 30.12 -16.96 -3.13
CA ASP A 519 29.81 -15.87 -2.20
C ASP A 519 28.56 -15.08 -2.61
N ALA A 520 27.97 -15.38 -3.77
CA ALA A 520 26.72 -14.79 -4.20
C ALA A 520 25.55 -15.30 -3.34
N PHE A 521 24.70 -14.38 -2.92
CA PHE A 521 23.49 -14.68 -2.17
C PHE A 521 22.34 -13.76 -2.60
N ILE A 522 21.13 -14.26 -2.48
CA ILE A 522 19.90 -13.48 -2.57
C ILE A 522 19.27 -13.37 -1.20
N PHE A 523 18.46 -12.35 -0.98
CA PHE A 523 17.84 -12.13 0.31
C PHE A 523 16.47 -11.44 0.20
N SER A 524 15.70 -11.55 1.27
CA SER A 524 14.56 -10.69 1.56
C SER A 524 14.67 -10.14 2.97
N PHE A 525 14.22 -8.91 3.18
CA PHE A 525 14.10 -8.30 4.50
C PHE A 525 12.67 -8.32 5.04
N GLY A 526 11.78 -9.13 4.45
CA GLY A 526 10.36 -9.03 4.76
C GLY A 526 9.89 -7.60 4.50
N ASP A 527 9.14 -7.03 5.43
CA ASP A 527 8.61 -5.68 5.32
C ASP A 527 9.63 -4.54 5.62
N GLY A 528 10.87 -4.91 5.98
CA GLY A 528 11.97 -3.99 6.23
C GLY A 528 12.05 -3.46 7.66
N ASP A 529 11.07 -3.72 8.54
CA ASP A 529 11.03 -3.11 9.88
C ASP A 529 12.10 -3.67 10.82
N ASN A 530 12.31 -4.98 10.78
CA ASN A 530 13.27 -5.69 11.60
C ASN A 530 14.18 -6.60 10.77
N PRO A 531 15.16 -6.05 10.04
CA PRO A 531 16.03 -6.83 9.16
C PRO A 531 16.93 -7.83 9.90
N GLU A 532 17.00 -7.79 11.23
CA GLU A 532 17.78 -8.75 12.01
C GLU A 532 17.03 -10.06 12.29
N GLU A 533 15.72 -9.99 12.50
CA GLU A 533 14.89 -11.14 12.86
C GLU A 533 14.13 -11.71 11.67
N GLU A 534 13.68 -10.85 10.76
CA GLU A 534 12.78 -11.23 9.67
C GLU A 534 13.52 -11.52 8.35
N SER A 535 14.82 -11.28 8.31
CA SER A 535 15.58 -11.47 7.08
C SER A 535 15.75 -12.93 6.69
N VAL A 536 15.56 -13.20 5.41
CA VAL A 536 15.87 -14.48 4.79
C VAL A 536 17.08 -14.27 3.89
N ILE A 537 18.19 -14.89 4.22
CA ILE A 537 19.33 -15.05 3.30
C ILE A 537 19.26 -16.43 2.64
N SER A 538 19.61 -16.48 1.36
CA SER A 538 19.71 -17.70 0.58
C SER A 538 20.99 -17.67 -0.22
N ARG A 539 21.90 -18.60 0.04
CA ARG A 539 23.17 -18.72 -0.71
C ARG A 539 22.98 -19.66 -1.90
N VAL A 540 23.76 -19.47 -2.97
CA VAL A 540 23.73 -20.38 -4.12
C VAL A 540 24.16 -21.78 -3.68
N LEU A 541 23.61 -22.86 -4.22
CA LEU A 541 24.08 -24.24 -3.96
C LEU A 541 25.48 -24.45 -4.55
N LYS A 542 26.35 -25.23 -3.89
CA LYS A 542 27.77 -25.37 -4.28
C LYS A 542 27.91 -25.92 -5.70
N GLU A 543 27.09 -26.91 -6.03
CA GLU A 543 26.99 -27.55 -7.35
C GLU A 543 26.53 -26.58 -8.46
N HIS A 544 25.82 -25.51 -8.09
CA HIS A 544 25.29 -24.50 -9.02
C HIS A 544 26.04 -23.17 -8.95
N ALA A 545 27.21 -23.14 -8.33
CA ALA A 545 27.98 -21.90 -8.15
C ALA A 545 28.31 -21.18 -9.45
N HIS A 546 28.43 -21.91 -10.57
CA HIS A 546 28.68 -21.38 -11.91
C HIS A 546 27.48 -20.66 -12.54
N GLU A 547 26.28 -20.89 -12.01
CA GLU A 547 25.01 -20.29 -12.45
C GLU A 547 24.49 -19.23 -11.46
N ALA A 548 25.27 -18.90 -10.43
CA ALA A 548 24.86 -18.03 -9.33
C ALA A 548 24.37 -16.66 -9.84
N ILE A 549 25.11 -16.07 -10.76
CA ILE A 549 24.78 -14.75 -11.32
C ILE A 549 24.33 -14.91 -12.76
N CYS A 550 23.19 -14.31 -13.08
CA CYS A 550 22.65 -14.23 -14.43
C CYS A 550 22.33 -12.77 -14.75
N ARG A 551 23.24 -12.09 -15.46
CA ARG A 551 22.94 -10.76 -15.99
C ARG A 551 22.10 -10.93 -17.25
N THR A 552 20.78 -10.81 -17.09
CA THR A 552 19.82 -11.00 -18.17
C THR A 552 19.85 -9.84 -19.17
N LEU A 553 19.25 -10.03 -20.34
CA LEU A 553 18.92 -8.93 -21.27
C LEU A 553 17.97 -7.88 -20.67
N TYR A 554 17.38 -8.19 -19.52
CA TYR A 554 16.29 -7.47 -18.91
C TYR A 554 16.65 -6.81 -17.57
N GLY A 555 17.87 -6.99 -17.05
CA GLY A 555 18.30 -6.41 -15.77
C GLY A 555 19.07 -7.39 -14.89
N PRO A 556 19.28 -7.06 -13.60
CA PRO A 556 19.98 -7.93 -12.66
C PRO A 556 19.22 -9.24 -12.43
N GLY A 557 19.95 -10.35 -12.40
CA GLY A 557 19.42 -11.67 -12.12
C GLY A 557 20.39 -12.60 -11.40
N PHE A 558 19.82 -13.55 -10.68
CA PHE A 558 20.47 -14.56 -9.87
C PHE A 558 19.86 -15.92 -10.18
N GLY A 559 20.74 -16.91 -10.36
CA GLY A 559 20.35 -18.28 -10.69
C GLY A 559 19.58 -18.38 -12.00
N ASP A 560 18.74 -19.41 -12.08
CA ASP A 560 17.79 -19.59 -13.18
C ASP A 560 16.38 -19.26 -12.67
N ASN A 561 16.08 -17.96 -12.72
CA ASN A 561 14.85 -17.37 -12.19
C ASN A 561 14.71 -17.44 -10.65
N ASP A 562 15.79 -17.68 -9.91
CA ASP A 562 15.78 -17.62 -8.44
C ASP A 562 15.46 -16.19 -7.96
N LEU A 563 16.08 -15.17 -8.58
CA LEU A 563 15.64 -13.77 -8.48
C LEU A 563 16.01 -13.01 -9.76
N ILE A 564 15.04 -12.37 -10.42
CA ILE A 564 15.28 -11.49 -11.58
C ILE A 564 14.48 -10.20 -11.40
N ILE A 565 15.13 -9.07 -11.62
CA ILE A 565 14.46 -7.76 -11.75
C ILE A 565 14.51 -7.37 -13.22
N LYS A 566 13.36 -7.43 -13.91
CA LYS A 566 13.21 -6.99 -15.28
C LYS A 566 12.87 -5.51 -15.32
N LEU A 567 13.80 -4.71 -15.83
CA LEU A 567 13.61 -3.31 -16.17
C LEU A 567 12.72 -3.20 -17.42
N ALA A 568 12.11 -2.03 -17.62
CA ALA A 568 11.19 -1.80 -18.71
C ALA A 568 11.90 -1.91 -20.07
N GLY A 569 11.27 -2.64 -21.00
CA GLY A 569 11.66 -2.73 -22.40
C GLY A 569 10.74 -1.91 -23.30
N GLN A 570 11.00 -1.89 -24.62
CA GLN A 570 10.14 -1.17 -25.58
C GLN A 570 8.66 -1.63 -25.54
N ASP A 571 8.42 -2.93 -25.30
CA ASP A 571 7.07 -3.52 -25.27
C ASP A 571 6.78 -4.38 -24.03
N GLN A 572 7.61 -4.27 -22.98
CA GLN A 572 7.45 -5.08 -21.77
C GLN A 572 7.49 -4.20 -20.51
N PRO A 573 6.46 -4.28 -19.64
CA PRO A 573 6.46 -3.57 -18.38
C PRO A 573 7.55 -4.13 -17.46
N LYS A 574 8.05 -3.28 -16.56
CA LYS A 574 8.97 -3.72 -15.50
C LYS A 574 8.26 -4.73 -14.59
N ASN A 575 8.95 -5.82 -14.23
CA ASN A 575 8.45 -6.80 -13.28
C ASN A 575 9.60 -7.59 -12.63
N GLY A 576 9.30 -8.34 -11.58
CA GLY A 576 10.21 -9.23 -10.87
C GLY A 576 9.78 -10.69 -10.98
N ILE A 577 10.75 -11.59 -10.91
CA ILE A 577 10.55 -13.04 -10.82
C ILE A 577 11.32 -13.54 -9.60
N CYS A 578 10.71 -14.41 -8.81
CA CYS A 578 11.40 -15.10 -7.73
C CYS A 578 11.00 -16.58 -7.73
N GLY A 579 12.01 -17.44 -7.68
CA GLY A 579 11.87 -18.88 -7.68
C GLY A 579 12.83 -19.51 -6.67
N LYS A 580 12.89 -20.83 -6.67
CA LYS A 580 13.93 -21.58 -5.96
C LYS A 580 14.38 -22.73 -6.85
N LYS A 581 15.58 -22.62 -7.39
CA LYS A 581 16.21 -23.65 -8.22
C LYS A 581 17.66 -23.85 -7.82
N PHE A 582 18.48 -22.82 -7.90
CA PHE A 582 19.92 -22.88 -7.63
C PHE A 582 20.32 -22.31 -6.27
N TYR A 583 19.40 -21.66 -5.57
CA TYR A 583 19.63 -21.10 -4.23
C TYR A 583 19.02 -21.97 -3.13
N GLU A 584 19.60 -21.97 -1.94
CA GLU A 584 19.24 -22.88 -0.83
C GLU A 584 17.79 -22.75 -0.38
N ARG A 585 17.28 -21.52 -0.34
CA ARG A 585 15.98 -21.14 0.20
C ARG A 585 15.22 -20.24 -0.78
N LYS A 586 13.89 -20.34 -0.74
CA LYS A 586 12.99 -19.35 -1.34
C LYS A 586 12.99 -18.10 -0.45
N ILE A 587 13.10 -16.91 -1.02
CA ILE A 587 13.19 -15.65 -0.26
C ILE A 587 11.85 -14.92 -0.12
N VAL A 588 10.90 -15.14 -1.04
CA VAL A 588 9.53 -14.60 -0.97
C VAL A 588 8.53 -15.61 -1.50
N ASP A 589 7.29 -15.60 -0.99
CA ASP A 589 6.24 -16.53 -1.42
C ASP A 589 5.48 -16.11 -2.69
N MET A 590 6.16 -15.42 -3.61
CA MET A 590 5.59 -14.95 -4.88
C MET A 590 6.47 -15.39 -6.05
N SER A 591 5.88 -15.99 -7.09
CA SER A 591 6.62 -16.38 -8.29
C SER A 591 6.99 -15.19 -9.18
N THR A 592 6.10 -14.19 -9.23
CA THR A 592 6.25 -12.97 -10.01
C THR A 592 5.66 -11.79 -9.24
N PHE A 593 6.27 -10.62 -9.35
CA PHE A 593 5.82 -9.42 -8.65
C PHE A 593 6.05 -8.15 -9.47
N ASN A 594 5.35 -7.06 -9.14
CA ASN A 594 5.69 -5.73 -9.64
C ASN A 594 6.60 -5.05 -8.60
N PHE A 595 7.40 -4.07 -9.02
CA PHE A 595 8.26 -3.32 -8.11
C PHE A 595 8.19 -1.81 -8.39
N ASP A 596 8.22 -1.02 -7.32
CA ASP A 596 8.10 0.44 -7.39
C ASP A 596 9.45 1.07 -7.69
N GLU A 597 10.51 0.61 -7.01
CA GLU A 597 11.87 1.10 -7.16
C GLU A 597 12.91 -0.02 -7.17
N VAL A 598 14.07 0.24 -7.78
CA VAL A 598 15.26 -0.59 -7.72
C VAL A 598 16.49 0.28 -7.52
N GLU A 599 17.37 -0.11 -6.60
CA GLU A 599 18.64 0.55 -6.32
C GLU A 599 19.80 -0.45 -6.40
N VAL A 600 20.96 0.01 -6.87
CA VAL A 600 22.19 -0.77 -6.90
C VAL A 600 23.31 0.02 -6.25
N PHE A 601 23.99 -0.61 -5.32
CA PHE A 601 25.10 -0.06 -4.56
C PHE A 601 26.40 -0.77 -4.94
N GLN A 602 27.44 -0.01 -5.23
CA GLN A 602 28.81 -0.53 -5.24
C GLN A 602 29.25 -0.74 -3.79
N VAL A 603 29.79 -1.92 -3.49
CA VAL A 603 30.29 -2.26 -2.16
C VAL A 603 31.80 -2.09 -2.14
N ILE A 604 32.28 -1.09 -1.40
CA ILE A 604 33.69 -0.80 -1.22
C ILE A 604 34.08 -1.18 0.20
N LYS A 605 34.94 -2.18 0.34
CA LYS A 605 35.48 -2.62 1.63
C LYS A 605 36.87 -2.01 1.82
N ASN A 606 37.03 -1.17 2.84
CA ASN A 606 38.30 -0.58 3.22
C ASN A 606 38.74 -1.18 4.56
N ASP A 607 39.88 -1.85 4.60
CA ASP A 607 40.48 -2.28 5.87
C ASP A 607 41.05 -1.05 6.58
N ARG A 608 40.74 -0.87 7.87
CA ARG A 608 41.30 0.21 8.69
C ARG A 608 42.74 -0.07 9.11
#